data_AF-A0A5Q0EKY8-F1
#
_entry.id   AF-A0A5Q0EKY8-F1
#
_cell.length_a   1.000
_cell.length_b   1.000
_cell.length_c   1.000
_cell.angle_alpha   90.00
_cell.angle_beta   90.00
_cell.angle_gamma   90.00
#
_symmetry.space_group_name_H-M   'P 1'
#
loop_
_entity.id
_entity.type
_entity.pdbx_description
1 polymer ?
#
loop_
_entity_poly.entity_id
_entity_poly.type
_entity_poly.pdbx_seq_one_letter_code
_entity_poly.pdbx_strand_id
1 'polypeptide(L)' 'MKVNRTDAASAYLKDQYGIQRTPRTLAKLRSVGGGPRFIRVSKTEVVYSTDDLDNWATQLLGPSFANTAEEHKAAA' A
#
# COMPACT_ATOMS: atom_id res chain seq x y z
N MET A 1 -4.58 -6.38 -15.66
CA MET A 1 -4.57 -6.21 -14.20
C MET A 1 -3.70 -7.31 -13.60
N LYS A 2 -2.53 -6.96 -13.03
CA LYS A 2 -1.65 -7.92 -12.37
C LYS A 2 -2.07 -8.05 -10.90
N VAL A 3 -2.13 -9.28 -10.40
CA VAL A 3 -2.49 -9.57 -9.00
C VAL A 3 -1.31 -10.21 -8.27
N ASN A 4 -1.15 -9.86 -7.00
CA ASN A 4 -0.08 -10.30 -6.13
C ASN A 4 -0.66 -11.00 -4.90
N ARG A 5 -0.12 -12.17 -4.53
CA ARG A 5 -0.40 -12.79 -3.23
C ARG A 5 0.13 -11.92 -2.10
N THR A 6 -0.27 -12.19 -0.85
CA THR A 6 0.07 -11.32 0.29
C THR A 6 1.59 -11.17 0.51
N ASP A 7 2.36 -12.22 0.28
CA ASP A 7 3.83 -12.22 0.30
C ASP A 7 4.41 -11.38 -0.85
N ALA A 8 3.94 -11.59 -2.08
CA ALA A 8 4.36 -10.82 -3.25
C ALA A 8 3.97 -9.33 -3.13
N ALA A 9 2.81 -9.02 -2.55
CA ALA A 9 2.38 -7.65 -2.28
C ALA A 9 3.29 -6.95 -1.26
N SER A 10 3.70 -7.68 -0.21
CA SER A 10 4.67 -7.19 0.77
C SER A 10 6.01 -6.87 0.11
N ALA A 11 6.51 -7.75 -0.76
CA ALA A 11 7.74 -7.53 -1.51
C ALA A 11 7.61 -6.36 -2.49
N TYR A 12 6.48 -6.27 -3.22
CA TYR A 12 6.20 -5.21 -4.17
C TYR A 12 6.21 -3.82 -3.52
N LEU A 13 5.53 -3.66 -2.39
CA LEU A 13 5.51 -2.40 -1.64
C LEU A 13 6.90 -1.98 -1.16
N LYS A 14 7.73 -2.95 -0.78
CA LYS A 14 9.12 -2.69 -0.37
C LYS A 14 9.99 -2.28 -1.57
N ASP A 15 9.89 -3.02 -2.66
CA ASP A 15 10.74 -2.86 -3.85
C ASP A 15 10.43 -1.57 -4.61
N GLN A 16 9.14 -1.27 -4.84
CA GLN A 16 8.71 -0.13 -5.65
C GLN A 16 8.61 1.17 -4.85
N TYR A 17 8.15 1.11 -3.60
CA TYR A 17 7.82 2.30 -2.79
C TYR A 17 8.68 2.43 -1.53
N GLY A 18 9.58 1.48 -1.24
CA GLY A 18 10.34 1.46 0.01
C GLY A 18 9.48 1.16 1.26
N ILE A 19 8.21 0.81 1.09
CA ILE A 19 7.25 0.63 2.19
C ILE A 19 7.42 -0.77 2.79
N GLN A 20 7.97 -0.85 3.99
CA GLN A 20 8.12 -2.11 4.71
C GLN A 20 6.82 -2.48 5.45
N ARG A 21 6.07 -3.42 4.86
CA ARG A 21 4.90 -4.05 5.49
C ARG A 21 5.01 -5.55 5.35
N THR A 22 5.18 -6.25 6.48
CA THR A 22 5.23 -7.72 6.46
C THR A 22 3.87 -8.31 6.04
N PRO A 23 3.82 -9.56 5.56
CA PRO A 23 2.55 -10.23 5.26
C PRO A 23 1.59 -10.25 6.46
N ARG A 24 2.13 -10.37 7.68
CA ARG A 24 1.37 -10.28 8.94
C ARG A 24 0.80 -8.88 9.17
N THR A 25 1.56 -7.83 8.85
CA THR A 25 1.07 -6.45 8.90
C THR A 25 -0.06 -6.23 7.90
N LEU A 26 0.09 -6.70 6.66
CA LEU A 26 -0.98 -6.64 5.66
C LEU A 26 -2.24 -7.40 6.11
N ALA A 27 -2.07 -8.58 6.72
CA ALA A 27 -3.18 -9.32 7.31
C ALA A 27 -3.88 -8.52 8.42
N LYS A 28 -3.11 -7.88 9.30
CA LYS A 28 -3.66 -7.01 10.34
C LYS A 28 -4.44 -5.84 9.73
N LEU A 29 -3.86 -5.16 8.74
CA LEU A 29 -4.49 -4.01 8.06
C LEU A 29 -5.78 -4.40 7.34
N ARG A 30 -5.91 -5.63 6.84
CA ARG A 30 -7.19 -6.13 6.31
C ARG A 30 -8.27 -6.24 7.39
N SER A 31 -7.89 -6.64 8.60
CA SER A 31 -8.83 -6.82 9.72
C SER A 31 -9.19 -5.51 10.41
N VAL A 32 -8.23 -4.61 10.60
CA VAL A 32 -8.44 -3.34 11.34
C VAL A 32 -8.74 -2.14 10.43
N GLY A 33 -8.53 -2.28 9.12
CA GLY A 33 -8.61 -1.18 8.17
C GLY A 33 -7.28 -0.43 7.99
N GLY A 34 -7.25 0.52 7.06
CA GLY A 34 -6.07 1.35 6.74
C GLY A 34 -5.02 0.70 5.83
N GLY A 35 -5.34 -0.46 5.24
CA GLY A 35 -4.49 -1.14 4.26
C GLY A 35 -4.96 -0.98 2.81
N PRO A 36 -4.18 -1.51 1.85
CA PRO A 36 -4.59 -1.56 0.45
C PRO A 36 -5.84 -2.43 0.29
N ARG A 37 -6.67 -2.11 -0.72
CA ARG A 37 -7.84 -2.94 -1.05
C ARG A 37 -7.39 -4.33 -1.46
N PHE A 38 -8.16 -5.33 -1.03
CA PHE A 38 -7.86 -6.73 -1.26
C PHE A 38 -9.02 -7.42 -1.95
N ILE A 39 -8.70 -8.48 -2.68
CA ILE A 39 -9.65 -9.35 -3.35
C ILE A 39 -9.59 -10.71 -2.66
N ARG A 40 -10.73 -11.16 -2.13
CA ARG A 40 -10.84 -12.47 -1.49
C ARG A 40 -11.07 -13.54 -2.55
N VAL A 41 -10.10 -14.44 -2.71
CA VAL A 41 -10.13 -15.51 -3.72
C VAL A 41 -10.67 -16.81 -3.13
N SER A 42 -10.34 -17.08 -1.86
CA SER A 42 -10.85 -18.23 -1.13
C SER A 42 -11.08 -17.88 0.35
N LYS A 43 -11.49 -18.87 1.16
CA LYS A 43 -11.69 -18.67 2.60
C LYS A 43 -10.39 -18.26 3.32
N THR A 44 -9.24 -18.68 2.80
CA THR A 44 -7.92 -18.43 3.40
C THR A 44 -7.00 -17.57 2.54
N GLU A 45 -7.28 -17.45 1.23
CA GLU A 45 -6.42 -16.71 0.29
C GLU A 45 -7.01 -15.37 -0.13
N VAL A 46 -6.12 -14.37 -0.15
CA VAL A 46 -6.39 -12.99 -0.53
C VAL A 46 -5.25 -12.48 -1.40
N VAL A 47 -5.62 -11.77 -2.45
CA VAL A 47 -4.70 -11.15 -3.41
C VAL A 47 -4.93 -9.64 -3.47
N TYR A 48 -3.93 -8.95 -3.97
CA TYR A 48 -3.92 -7.50 -4.15
C TYR A 48 -3.70 -7.19 -5.61
N SER A 49 -4.50 -6.30 -6.18
CA SER A 49 -4.18 -5.76 -7.49
C SER A 49 -2.97 -4.83 -7.36
N THR A 50 -2.12 -4.77 -8.39
CA THR A 50 -1.02 -3.80 -8.41
C THR A 50 -1.54 -2.36 -8.27
N ASP A 51 -2.64 -2.04 -8.96
CA ASP A 51 -3.28 -0.70 -8.91
C ASP A 51 -3.73 -0.31 -7.50
N ASP A 52 -4.36 -1.22 -6.76
CA ASP A 52 -4.78 -0.95 -5.38
C ASP A 52 -3.58 -0.81 -4.43
N LEU A 53 -2.47 -1.50 -4.70
CA LEU A 53 -1.22 -1.33 -3.95
C LEU A 53 -0.59 0.03 -4.23
N ASP A 54 -0.54 0.44 -5.50
CA ASP A 54 0.01 1.73 -5.93
C ASP A 54 -0.81 2.90 -5.36
N ASN A 55 -2.15 2.81 -5.46
CA ASN A 55 -3.05 3.82 -4.93
C ASN A 55 -2.90 3.96 -3.40
N TRP A 56 -2.86 2.85 -2.68
CA TRP A 56 -2.65 2.89 -1.23
C TRP A 56 -1.25 3.38 -0.85
N ALA A 57 -0.21 2.99 -1.59
CA ALA A 57 1.15 3.47 -1.36
C ALA A 57 1.24 4.98 -1.55
N THR A 58 0.60 5.51 -2.59
CA THR A 58 0.53 6.96 -2.87
C THR A 58 -0.21 7.71 -1.76
N GLN A 59 -1.33 7.15 -1.27
CA GLN A 59 -2.04 7.72 -0.12
C GLN A 59 -1.21 7.70 1.17
N LEU A 60 -0.37 6.66 1.35
CA LEU A 60 0.48 6.53 2.54
C LEU A 60 1.68 7.48 2.50
N LEU A 61 2.34 7.61 1.35
CA LEU A 61 3.50 8.49 1.17
C LEU A 61 3.10 9.97 1.14
N GLY A 62 1.85 10.25 0.73
CA GLY A 62 1.35 11.61 0.63
C GLY A 62 1.87 12.36 -0.60
N PRO A 63 1.57 13.67 -0.69
CA PRO A 63 2.02 14.50 -1.79
C PRO A 63 3.55 14.64 -1.81
N SER A 64 4.12 14.64 -3.02
CA SER A 64 5.51 14.99 -3.25
C SER A 64 5.67 16.50 -3.38
N PHE A 65 6.61 17.08 -2.65
CA PHE A 65 6.92 18.51 -2.73
C PHE A 65 8.29 18.73 -3.35
N ALA A 66 8.43 19.78 -4.16
CA ALA A 66 9.73 20.12 -4.77
C ALA A 66 10.71 20.72 -3.74
N ASN A 67 10.19 21.33 -2.67
CA ASN A 67 10.97 21.91 -1.57
C ASN A 67 10.10 22.10 -0.31
N THR A 68 10.73 22.38 0.83
CA THR A 68 10.07 22.54 2.13
C THR A 68 9.20 23.79 2.23
N ALA A 69 9.45 24.84 1.43
CA ALA A 69 8.61 26.03 1.42
C ALA A 69 7.24 25.76 0.75
N GLU A 70 7.23 24.93 -0.29
CA GLU A 70 6.02 24.45 -0.95
C GLU A 70 5.17 23.57 -0.03
N GLU A 71 5.80 22.64 0.69
CA GLU A 71 5.15 21.84 1.73
C GLU A 71 4.49 22.72 2.80
N HIS A 72 5.23 23.69 3.35
CA HIS A 72 4.71 24.57 4.39
C HIS A 72 3.52 25.41 3.90
N LYS A 73 3.55 25.85 2.64
CA LYS A 73 2.45 26.58 2.01
C LYS A 73 1.23 25.70 1.75
N ALA A 74 1.42 24.41 1.47
CA ALA A 74 0.32 23.45 1.31
C ALA A 74 -0.34 23.07 2.66
N ALA A 75 0.38 23.23 3.77
CA ALA A 75 -0.12 22.96 5.12
C ALA A 75 -0.79 24.18 5.80
N ALA A 76 -0.70 25.38 5.19
CA ALA A 76 -1.24 26.65 5.69
C ALA A 76 -2.58 26.99 5.02
#